data_AF-A0A5N5J5G1-F1
#
_entry.id   AF-A0A5N5J5G1-F1
#
_cell.length_a   1.000
_cell.length_b   1.000
_cell.length_c   1.000
_cell.angle_alpha   90.00
_cell.angle_beta   90.00
_cell.angle_gamma   90.00
#
_symmetry.space_group_name_H-M   'P 1'
#
loop_
_entity.id
_entity.type
_entity.pdbx_description
1 polymer ?
#
loop_
_entity_poly.entity_id
_entity_poly.type
_entity_poly.pdbx_seq_one_letter_code
_entity_poly.pdbx_strand_id
1 'polypeptide(L)'
;MSGRELSKKKVHFSTFPPLFYPVDLTSEYARQRGTEDVMIYLSKEAQNQKVKGILFLMPCHATPYYSTLHYDLPMRILDCSPSEEKGIPDDSDHFMMDPVSFVSTLMKNGSLPSHVVLFDSEEQLLRDFLISHSFTEIRRFFHAHFKVDRDLQASVVVYALAN
;
A
#
# COMPACT_ATOMS: atom_id res chain seq x y z
N MET A 1 15.65 -48.59 -66.73
CA MET A 1 15.88 -47.45 -67.65
C MET A 1 14.91 -46.34 -67.28
N SER A 2 15.43 -45.12 -67.31
CA SER A 2 14.87 -43.86 -66.80
C SER A 2 13.41 -43.60 -67.17
N GLY A 3 12.65 -43.06 -66.20
CA GLY A 3 11.26 -42.66 -66.38
C GLY A 3 10.86 -41.49 -65.48
N ARG A 4 11.08 -40.28 -66.02
CA ARG A 4 10.26 -39.06 -65.88
C ARG A 4 10.20 -38.32 -64.53
N GLU A 5 10.95 -37.22 -64.52
CA GLU A 5 10.56 -35.83 -64.21
C GLU A 5 9.36 -35.56 -63.28
N LEU A 6 9.71 -34.83 -62.22
CA LEU A 6 8.85 -34.21 -61.21
C LEU A 6 7.80 -33.27 -61.83
N SER A 7 6.55 -33.44 -61.43
CA SER A 7 5.56 -32.37 -61.56
C SER A 7 4.57 -32.38 -60.41
N LYS A 8 4.38 -31.18 -59.85
CA LYS A 8 3.28 -30.73 -58.97
C LYS A 8 3.37 -31.30 -57.55
N LYS A 9 3.33 -30.50 -56.48
CA LYS A 9 2.40 -29.40 -56.18
C LYS A 9 3.03 -28.43 -55.18
N LYS A 10 2.75 -27.13 -55.37
CA LYS A 10 3.09 -26.05 -54.45
C LYS A 10 2.30 -26.26 -53.15
N VAL A 11 2.97 -26.67 -52.07
CA VAL A 11 2.34 -26.79 -50.74
C VAL A 11 2.25 -25.39 -50.15
N HIS A 12 1.02 -24.89 -50.02
CA HIS A 12 0.74 -23.62 -49.37
C HIS A 12 0.82 -23.82 -47.85
N PHE A 13 1.95 -23.44 -47.25
CA PHE A 13 2.08 -23.37 -45.79
C PHE A 13 1.39 -22.09 -45.31
N SER A 14 0.19 -22.19 -44.76
CA SER A 14 -0.34 -21.14 -43.90
C SER A 14 0.37 -21.23 -42.56
N THR A 15 1.50 -20.55 -42.42
CA THR A 15 2.09 -20.34 -41.10
C THR A 15 1.18 -19.36 -40.35
N PHE A 16 0.35 -19.87 -39.45
CA PHE A 16 -0.29 -19.05 -38.45
C PHE A 16 0.80 -18.25 -37.72
N PRO A 17 0.68 -16.91 -37.58
CA PRO A 17 1.63 -16.18 -36.77
C PRO A 17 1.56 -16.74 -35.34
N PRO A 18 2.70 -16.98 -34.67
CA PRO A 18 2.65 -17.24 -33.24
C PRO A 18 1.98 -16.02 -32.62
N LEU A 19 0.84 -16.23 -31.97
CA LEU A 19 0.35 -15.30 -30.96
C LEU A 19 1.38 -15.34 -29.85
N PHE A 20 2.45 -14.56 -30.00
CA PHE A 20 3.23 -14.07 -28.89
C PHE A 20 2.27 -13.20 -28.09
N TYR A 21 1.53 -13.84 -27.19
CA TYR A 21 1.03 -13.13 -26.02
C TYR A 21 2.29 -12.58 -25.35
N PRO A 22 2.46 -11.26 -25.22
CA PRO A 22 3.39 -10.76 -24.23
C PRO A 22 2.80 -11.22 -22.90
N VAL A 23 3.30 -12.33 -22.36
CA VAL A 23 3.20 -12.58 -20.92
C VAL A 23 3.96 -11.42 -20.31
N ASP A 24 3.15 -10.48 -19.85
CA ASP A 24 3.51 -9.12 -19.54
C ASP A 24 4.61 -9.09 -18.48
N LEU A 25 5.77 -8.55 -18.86
CA LEU A 25 6.90 -8.25 -17.99
C LEU A 25 6.58 -7.06 -17.03
N THR A 26 5.33 -6.92 -16.58
CA THR A 26 4.88 -5.82 -15.71
C THR A 26 4.65 -6.24 -14.26
N SER A 27 4.73 -7.53 -13.93
CA SER A 27 4.56 -8.01 -12.54
C SER A 27 5.65 -7.51 -11.58
N GLU A 28 6.86 -7.24 -12.07
CA GLU A 28 8.02 -6.93 -11.22
C GLU A 28 8.13 -5.44 -10.88
N TYR A 29 7.43 -4.58 -11.64
CA TYR A 29 7.29 -3.14 -11.39
C TYR A 29 6.07 -2.77 -10.51
N ALA A 30 5.30 -3.78 -10.10
CA ALA A 30 4.10 -3.67 -9.28
C ALA A 30 4.37 -3.89 -7.78
N ARG A 31 5.57 -3.55 -7.29
CA ARG A 31 5.95 -3.65 -5.88
C ARG A 31 6.02 -2.25 -5.26
N GLN A 32 5.22 -2.05 -4.21
CA GLN A 32 5.28 -0.93 -3.26
C GLN A 32 4.99 0.48 -3.78
N ARG A 33 4.22 0.65 -4.88
CA ARG A 33 3.85 2.00 -5.36
C ARG A 33 2.88 2.74 -4.43
N GLY A 34 1.98 2.02 -3.77
CA GLY A 34 0.90 2.67 -3.01
C GLY A 34 1.39 3.53 -1.84
N THR A 35 2.49 3.15 -1.19
CA THR A 35 3.05 3.94 -0.08
C THR A 35 3.74 5.21 -0.58
N GLU A 36 4.43 5.13 -1.73
CA GLU A 36 4.98 6.31 -2.40
C GLU A 36 3.89 7.27 -2.89
N ASP A 37 2.87 6.74 -3.58
CA ASP A 37 1.77 7.54 -4.14
C ASP A 37 0.98 8.28 -3.06
N VAL A 38 0.74 7.63 -1.92
CA VAL A 38 0.14 8.27 -0.73
C VAL A 38 1.00 9.42 -0.24
N MET A 39 2.31 9.25 -0.13
CA MET A 39 3.20 10.28 0.37
C MET A 39 3.30 11.47 -0.59
N ILE A 40 3.32 11.23 -1.90
CA ILE A 40 3.24 12.28 -2.93
C ILE A 40 1.92 13.05 -2.81
N TYR A 41 0.80 12.34 -2.60
CA TYR A 41 -0.50 12.97 -2.39
C TYR A 41 -0.52 13.84 -1.13
N LEU A 42 -0.06 13.30 0.00
CA LEU A 42 -0.01 14.01 1.27
C LEU A 42 0.91 15.24 1.22
N SER A 43 2.03 15.16 0.48
CA SER A 43 2.92 16.31 0.26
C SER A 43 2.18 17.48 -0.41
N LYS A 44 1.39 17.19 -1.46
CA LYS A 44 0.58 18.21 -2.15
C LYS A 44 -0.52 18.78 -1.25
N GLU A 45 -1.21 17.94 -0.48
CA GLU A 45 -2.27 18.40 0.42
C GLU A 45 -1.72 19.18 1.63
N ALA A 46 -0.51 18.85 2.09
CA ALA A 46 0.20 19.60 3.12
C ALA A 46 0.61 21.00 2.62
N GLN A 47 1.13 21.11 1.39
CA GLN A 47 1.41 22.40 0.75
C GLN A 47 0.16 23.28 0.63
N ASN A 48 -1.00 22.65 0.40
CA ASN A 48 -2.31 23.32 0.38
C ASN A 48 -2.90 23.59 1.77
N GLN A 49 -2.15 23.35 2.86
CA GLN A 49 -2.55 23.53 4.26
C GLN A 49 -3.80 22.72 4.67
N LYS A 50 -4.09 21.63 3.97
CA LYS A 50 -5.24 20.76 4.29
C LYS A 50 -4.86 19.67 5.29
N VAL A 51 -3.58 19.31 5.37
CA VAL A 51 -3.05 18.33 6.33
C VAL A 51 -2.42 19.06 7.51
N LYS A 52 -2.87 18.74 8.73
CA LYS A 52 -2.35 19.33 9.98
C LYS A 52 -1.53 18.36 10.83
N GLY A 53 -1.67 17.06 10.57
CA GLY A 53 -0.97 16.00 11.27
C GLY A 53 -1.38 14.63 10.75
N ILE A 54 -0.42 13.71 10.67
CA ILE A 54 -0.59 12.39 10.03
C ILE A 54 -0.24 11.28 11.01
N LEU A 55 -1.13 10.31 11.17
CA LEU A 55 -0.89 9.08 11.90
C LEU A 55 -0.80 7.90 10.92
N PHE A 56 0.29 7.15 10.99
CA PHE A 56 0.52 5.95 10.19
C PHE A 56 0.23 4.70 11.03
N LEU A 57 -0.86 4.01 10.71
CA LEU A 57 -1.30 2.74 11.33
C LEU A 57 -0.96 1.58 10.39
N MET A 58 0.33 1.35 10.24
CA MET A 58 0.93 0.37 9.34
C MET A 58 2.29 -0.06 9.90
N PRO A 59 2.87 -1.18 9.44
CA PRO A 59 4.19 -1.62 9.88
C PRO A 59 5.24 -0.51 9.83
N CYS A 60 6.14 -0.48 10.82
CA CYS A 60 7.18 0.53 10.88
C CYS A 60 8.04 0.51 9.60
N HIS A 61 8.43 1.71 9.12
CA HIS A 61 9.17 1.91 7.86
C HIS A 61 8.44 1.55 6.55
N ALA A 62 7.11 1.40 6.55
CA ALA A 62 6.34 1.17 5.33
C ALA A 62 6.29 2.39 4.37
N THR A 63 6.53 3.61 4.86
CA THR A 63 6.46 4.86 4.07
C THR A 63 7.74 5.69 4.15
N PRO A 64 8.13 6.40 3.08
CA PRO A 64 9.34 7.24 3.02
C PRO A 64 9.29 8.54 3.86
N TYR A 65 8.20 8.80 4.59
CA TYR A 65 8.09 9.85 5.61
C TYR A 65 8.54 11.25 5.12
N TYR A 66 9.38 11.95 5.88
CA TYR A 66 9.86 13.30 5.55
C TYR A 66 10.60 13.41 4.22
N SER A 67 11.22 12.31 3.73
CA SER A 67 11.97 12.34 2.47
C SER A 67 11.10 12.56 1.25
N THR A 68 9.79 12.28 1.34
CA THR A 68 8.80 12.57 0.29
C THR A 68 7.86 13.72 0.68
N LEU A 69 7.53 13.88 1.97
CA LEU A 69 6.56 14.90 2.40
C LEU A 69 7.08 16.33 2.20
N HIS A 70 8.35 16.59 2.57
CA HIS A 70 8.99 17.92 2.52
C HIS A 70 8.15 19.08 3.13
N TYR A 71 7.40 18.80 4.19
CA TYR A 71 6.59 19.77 4.90
C TYR A 71 6.67 19.53 6.41
N ASP A 72 6.83 20.58 7.19
CA ASP A 72 6.95 20.50 8.66
C ASP A 72 5.55 20.39 9.30
N LEU A 73 5.17 19.19 9.70
CA LEU A 73 3.91 18.91 10.38
C LEU A 73 4.07 17.70 11.33
N PRO A 74 3.27 17.61 12.40
CA PRO A 74 3.34 16.49 13.32
C PRO A 74 2.94 15.19 12.61
N MET A 75 3.89 14.27 12.53
CA MET A 75 3.67 12.93 12.00
C MET A 75 4.00 11.90 13.09
N ARG A 76 3.26 10.79 13.12
CA ARG A 76 3.48 9.69 14.05
C ARG A 76 3.45 8.34 13.33
N ILE A 77 4.51 7.57 13.51
CA ILE A 77 4.62 6.16 13.10
C ILE A 77 4.54 5.27 14.34
N LEU A 78 4.26 3.98 14.13
CA LEU A 78 4.40 2.97 15.17
C LEU A 78 5.89 2.77 15.48
N ASP A 79 6.24 2.80 16.76
CA ASP A 79 7.61 2.54 17.20
C ASP A 79 7.93 1.05 17.07
N CYS A 80 9.11 0.75 16.51
CA CYS A 80 9.67 -0.60 16.45
C CYS A 80 11.15 -0.59 16.84
N SER A 81 11.55 0.38 17.66
CA SER A 81 12.88 0.44 18.23
C SER A 81 13.11 -0.80 19.09
N PRO A 82 14.25 -1.50 18.93
CA PRO A 82 14.54 -2.68 19.73
C PRO A 82 14.65 -2.28 21.21
N SER A 83 13.91 -2.99 22.07
CA SER A 83 14.05 -2.84 23.52
C SER A 83 15.37 -3.45 24.02
N GLU A 84 15.95 -2.84 25.04
CA GLU A 84 17.12 -3.38 25.77
C GLU A 84 16.78 -4.73 26.44
N GLU A 85 15.52 -4.93 26.81
CA GLU A 85 15.00 -6.18 27.36
C GLU A 85 14.32 -7.01 26.27
N LYS A 86 14.91 -8.18 25.98
CA LYS A 86 14.35 -9.13 25.00
C LYS A 86 12.97 -9.62 25.45
N GLY A 87 11.98 -9.47 24.58
CA GLY A 87 10.63 -10.02 24.75
C GLY A 87 9.58 -9.01 25.20
N ILE A 88 9.93 -7.73 25.34
CA ILE A 88 8.93 -6.66 25.47
C ILE A 88 8.40 -6.32 24.07
N PRO A 89 7.08 -6.40 23.81
CA PRO A 89 6.49 -6.02 22.52
C PRO A 89 6.62 -4.52 22.30
N ASP A 90 6.87 -4.12 21.06
CA ASP A 90 6.88 -2.71 20.65
C ASP A 90 5.48 -2.19 20.27
N ASP A 91 5.37 -0.91 19.90
CA ASP A 91 4.09 -0.31 19.47
C ASP A 91 3.52 -1.03 18.24
N SER A 92 4.39 -1.45 17.30
CA SER A 92 4.00 -2.21 16.12
C SER A 92 3.43 -3.57 16.50
N ASP A 93 4.09 -4.32 17.39
CA ASP A 93 3.61 -5.61 17.89
C ASP A 93 2.26 -5.46 18.60
N HIS A 94 2.14 -4.47 19.50
CA HIS A 94 0.89 -4.20 20.21
C HIS A 94 -0.26 -3.84 19.25
N PHE A 95 0.01 -3.04 18.24
CA PHE A 95 -0.94 -2.71 17.20
C PHE A 95 -1.37 -3.94 16.40
N MET A 96 -0.45 -4.84 16.04
CA MET A 96 -0.77 -6.07 15.31
C MET A 96 -1.56 -7.08 16.16
N MET A 97 -1.40 -7.06 17.49
CA MET A 97 -2.16 -7.93 18.40
C MET A 97 -3.60 -7.45 18.63
N ASP A 98 -3.81 -6.16 18.88
CA ASP A 98 -5.13 -5.56 19.12
C ASP A 98 -5.17 -4.10 18.60
N PRO A 99 -5.46 -3.90 17.30
CA PRO A 99 -5.37 -2.59 16.68
C PRO A 99 -6.39 -1.61 17.24
N VAL A 100 -7.60 -2.06 17.58
CA VAL A 100 -8.67 -1.18 18.08
C VAL A 100 -8.32 -0.65 19.47
N SER A 101 -7.89 -1.53 20.38
CA SER A 101 -7.49 -1.13 21.73
C SER A 101 -6.26 -0.23 21.73
N PHE A 102 -5.26 -0.56 20.89
CA PHE A 102 -4.06 0.25 20.71
C PHE A 102 -4.41 1.66 20.24
N VAL A 103 -5.17 1.79 19.14
CA VAL A 103 -5.54 3.10 18.57
C VAL A 103 -6.41 3.91 19.52
N SER A 104 -7.36 3.27 20.22
CA SER A 104 -8.16 3.93 21.28
C SER A 104 -7.27 4.55 22.36
N THR A 105 -6.26 3.81 22.83
CA THR A 105 -5.32 4.31 23.85
C THR A 105 -4.44 5.42 23.29
N LEU A 106 -3.99 5.25 22.04
CA LEU A 106 -3.18 6.22 21.31
C LEU A 106 -3.87 7.58 21.19
N MET A 107 -5.15 7.58 20.81
CA MET A 107 -5.95 8.79 20.60
C MET A 107 -6.40 9.44 21.90
N LYS A 108 -6.48 8.70 23.01
CA LYS A 108 -6.76 9.25 24.35
C LYS A 108 -5.56 9.98 24.94
N ASN A 109 -4.36 9.43 24.75
CA ASN A 109 -3.13 9.95 25.36
C ASN A 109 -2.40 10.97 24.46
N GLY A 110 -2.68 10.97 23.15
CA GLY A 110 -2.03 11.81 22.16
C GLY A 110 -2.91 12.94 21.64
N SER A 111 -2.34 13.76 20.75
CA SER A 111 -3.10 14.69 19.94
C SER A 111 -3.86 13.95 18.84
N LEU A 112 -5.09 14.37 18.57
CA LEU A 112 -5.91 13.82 17.50
C LEU A 112 -5.29 14.16 16.13
N PRO A 113 -4.95 13.18 15.28
CA PRO A 113 -4.42 13.44 13.96
C PRO A 113 -5.49 13.98 13.03
N SER A 114 -5.09 14.79 12.05
CA SER A 114 -6.01 15.22 10.99
C SER A 114 -6.23 14.15 9.92
N HIS A 115 -5.21 13.32 9.68
CA HIS A 115 -5.19 12.29 8.66
C HIS A 115 -4.66 10.99 9.26
N VAL A 116 -5.28 9.88 8.87
CA VAL A 116 -4.84 8.53 9.23
C VAL A 116 -4.55 7.76 7.95
N VAL A 117 -3.42 7.07 7.92
CA VAL A 117 -2.98 6.26 6.79
C VAL A 117 -2.78 4.83 7.26
N LEU A 118 -3.38 3.88 6.54
CA LEU A 118 -3.33 2.45 6.87
C LEU A 118 -3.45 1.59 5.62
N PHE A 119 -3.00 0.34 5.69
CA PHE A 119 -3.32 -0.63 4.64
C PHE A 119 -4.75 -1.14 4.80
N ASP A 120 -5.29 -1.71 3.72
CA ASP A 120 -6.65 -2.26 3.68
C ASP A 120 -6.84 -3.50 4.58
N SER A 121 -5.78 -4.23 4.91
CA SER A 121 -5.81 -5.30 5.91
C SER A 121 -6.21 -4.79 7.29
N GLU A 122 -5.54 -3.75 7.78
CA GLU A 122 -5.77 -3.14 9.09
C GLU A 122 -7.08 -2.33 9.10
N GLU A 123 -7.42 -1.73 7.95
CA GLU A 123 -8.68 -1.00 7.78
C GLU A 123 -9.90 -1.87 8.11
N GLN A 124 -9.87 -3.16 7.75
CA GLN A 124 -11.00 -4.07 8.03
C GLN A 124 -11.38 -4.12 9.51
N LEU A 125 -10.41 -3.95 10.41
CA LEU A 125 -10.61 -3.97 11.86
C LEU A 125 -10.91 -2.57 12.43
N LEU A 126 -10.37 -1.53 11.80
CA LEU A 126 -10.42 -0.15 12.31
C LEU A 126 -11.51 0.71 11.69
N ARG A 127 -12.15 0.28 10.59
CA ARG A 127 -13.10 1.09 9.83
C ARG A 127 -14.23 1.65 10.70
N ASP A 128 -14.91 0.78 11.45
CA ASP A 128 -16.03 1.20 12.30
C ASP A 128 -15.58 2.15 13.41
N PHE A 129 -14.39 1.89 13.98
CA PHE A 129 -13.76 2.77 14.97
C PHE A 129 -13.43 4.14 14.36
N LEU A 130 -12.85 4.20 13.17
CA LEU A 130 -12.51 5.47 12.51
C LEU A 130 -13.79 6.27 12.21
N ILE A 131 -14.83 5.62 11.67
CA ILE A 131 -16.12 6.26 11.39
C ILE A 131 -16.76 6.78 12.68
N SER A 132 -16.73 6.03 13.78
CA SER A 132 -17.29 6.48 15.06
C SER A 132 -16.54 7.69 15.64
N HIS A 133 -15.28 7.89 15.25
CA HIS A 133 -14.45 9.04 15.63
C HIS A 133 -14.45 10.15 14.56
N SER A 134 -15.46 10.18 13.69
CA SER A 134 -15.64 11.20 12.65
C SER A 134 -14.55 11.23 11.59
N PHE A 135 -13.87 10.11 11.32
CA PHE A 135 -12.98 9.99 10.18
C PHE A 135 -13.71 9.46 8.95
N THR A 136 -13.37 10.00 7.79
CA THR A 136 -13.92 9.60 6.49
C THR A 136 -12.81 9.23 5.51
N GLU A 137 -13.00 8.17 4.75
CA GLU A 137 -12.08 7.80 3.66
C GLU A 137 -12.12 8.89 2.58
N ILE A 138 -10.96 9.47 2.27
CA ILE A 138 -10.83 10.52 1.24
C ILE A 138 -10.10 10.03 -0.01
N ARG A 139 -9.22 9.04 0.14
CA ARG A 139 -8.42 8.47 -0.96
C ARG A 139 -8.01 7.04 -0.67
N ARG A 140 -7.85 6.26 -1.75
CA ARG A 140 -7.30 4.92 -1.75
C ARG A 140 -6.32 4.76 -2.90
N PHE A 141 -5.16 4.18 -2.62
CA PHE A 141 -4.06 4.00 -3.56
C PHE A 141 -3.78 2.53 -3.71
N PHE A 142 -3.59 2.10 -4.95
CA PHE A 142 -3.23 0.72 -5.23
C PHE A 142 -1.78 0.44 -4.78
N HIS A 143 -1.56 -0.64 -4.02
CA HIS A 143 -0.24 -0.99 -3.50
C HIS A 143 0.41 -2.17 -4.24
N ALA A 144 -0.26 -3.33 -4.30
CA ALA A 144 0.25 -4.53 -4.95
C ALA A 144 -0.86 -5.53 -5.33
N HIS A 145 -0.62 -6.36 -6.35
CA HIS A 145 -1.61 -7.32 -6.87
C HIS A 145 -1.49 -8.75 -6.33
N PHE A 146 -0.46 -9.09 -5.53
CA PHE A 146 -0.27 -10.47 -5.07
C PHE A 146 0.22 -10.62 -3.64
N LYS A 147 -0.46 -11.51 -2.91
CA LYS A 147 -0.06 -12.11 -1.62
C LYS A 147 1.23 -12.91 -1.83
N VAL A 148 2.32 -12.46 -1.23
CA VAL A 148 3.51 -13.32 -1.08
C VAL A 148 3.66 -13.82 0.36
N ASP A 149 3.12 -13.10 1.36
CA ASP A 149 2.89 -13.71 2.68
C ASP A 149 1.80 -12.98 3.48
N ARG A 150 1.00 -13.82 4.16
CA ARG A 150 -0.09 -13.67 5.15
C ARG A 150 -1.03 -12.45 5.17
N ASP A 151 -0.65 -11.23 4.81
CA ASP A 151 -1.54 -10.06 4.87
C ASP A 151 -1.71 -9.39 3.50
N LEU A 152 -2.97 -9.27 3.05
CA LEU A 152 -3.34 -8.60 1.80
C LEU A 152 -3.20 -7.09 1.99
N GLN A 153 -2.04 -6.53 1.65
CA GLN A 153 -1.85 -5.08 1.50
C GLN A 153 -2.10 -4.69 0.04
N ALA A 154 -3.34 -4.83 -0.42
CA ALA A 154 -3.67 -4.53 -1.81
C ALA A 154 -3.79 -3.02 -2.05
N SER A 155 -4.14 -2.26 -1.01
CA SER A 155 -4.26 -0.81 -1.10
C SER A 155 -3.84 -0.09 0.19
N VAL A 156 -3.42 1.16 0.02
CA VAL A 156 -3.20 2.10 1.13
C VAL A 156 -4.35 3.10 1.12
N VAL A 157 -4.95 3.31 2.28
CA VAL A 157 -6.15 4.13 2.46
C VAL A 157 -5.80 5.34 3.30
N VAL A 158 -6.39 6.49 2.94
CA VAL A 158 -6.24 7.74 3.66
C VAL A 158 -7.60 8.17 4.19
N TYR A 159 -7.69 8.30 5.49
CA TYR A 159 -8.82 8.87 6.20
C TYR A 159 -8.51 10.30 6.64
N ALA A 160 -9.49 11.18 6.64
CA ALA A 160 -9.40 12.53 7.20
C ALA A 160 -10.51 12.77 8.22
N LEU A 161 -10.18 13.53 9.26
CA LEU A 161 -11.15 13.98 10.25
C LEU A 161 -12.17 14.90 9.57
N ALA A 162 -13.46 14.57 9.69
CA ALA A 162 -14.54 15.39 9.22
C ALA A 162 -14.61 16.69 10.04
N ASN A 163 -14.50 17.82 9.35
CA ASN A 163 -14.67 19.16 9.92
C ASN A 163 -16.15 19.55 9.96
#